data_AF-A0A9P7X7F5-F1
#
_entry.id   AF-A0A9P7X7F5-F1
#
_cell.length_a   1.000
_cell.length_b   1.000
_cell.length_c   1.000
_cell.angle_alpha   90.00
_cell.angle_beta   90.00
_cell.angle_gamma   90.00
#
_symmetry.space_group_name_H-M   'P 1'
#
loop_
_entity.id
_entity.type
_entity.pdbx_description
1 polymer ?
#
loop_
_entity_poly.entity_id
_entity_poly.type
_entity_poly.pdbx_seq_one_letter_code
_entity_poly.pdbx_strand_id
1 'polypeptide(L)'
;MTSVDSSHEVSKLEKHLYYFGLRGNRLLGPKLVFRTVEDVFTPPTGPEHDSRVMQLLPVYDHRKLGQNNLWATIHKEVVKLLDNRKIQLTSVDLARFRWDEQNTDGDRETFTSRVTIWVGVLPDSTTGNAAFESSQDILNLLKKHNIHDVDVAYRETVTHPLTGPELWAPVSDFHHLKDVTDWVTTALSLPIAGLKTLHMRGTLGFYFQANNDLYGVTARHVLFPTEQGNGPYTYLSGPKKKVVLMGNRAFGNFLASIQAKIGNLNNTITVLEKRAASYKKKADADNMQAATDLMRTEDDIMNKKETIKALKAFFVTMKKD
;
A
#
# COMPACT_ATOMS: atom_id res chain seq x y z
N MET A 1 -30.26 19.30 -31.27
CA MET A 1 -29.01 18.59 -31.58
C MET A 1 -29.00 17.33 -30.73
N THR A 2 -29.30 16.20 -31.35
CA THR A 2 -29.25 14.87 -30.73
C THR A 2 -27.78 14.53 -30.47
N SER A 3 -27.42 14.42 -29.20
CA SER A 3 -26.11 13.95 -28.74
C SER A 3 -25.88 12.55 -29.30
N VAL A 4 -24.85 12.38 -30.12
CA VAL A 4 -24.36 11.05 -30.49
C VAL A 4 -23.78 10.46 -29.21
N ASP A 5 -24.48 9.49 -28.62
CA ASP A 5 -23.96 8.71 -27.50
C ASP A 5 -22.62 8.11 -27.92
N SER A 6 -21.56 8.51 -27.21
CA SER A 6 -20.22 8.02 -27.42
C SER A 6 -20.17 6.53 -27.02
N SER A 7 -19.86 5.64 -27.96
CA SER A 7 -20.10 4.18 -27.82
C SER A 7 -19.29 3.50 -26.70
N HIS A 8 -18.30 4.18 -26.11
CA HIS A 8 -17.42 3.62 -25.08
C HIS A 8 -17.65 4.23 -23.70
N GLU A 9 -18.72 5.02 -23.51
CA GLU A 9 -19.10 5.47 -22.17
C GLU A 9 -19.69 4.32 -21.35
N VAL A 10 -19.23 4.18 -20.12
CA VAL A 10 -19.81 3.24 -19.16
C VAL A 10 -21.14 3.77 -18.63
N SER A 11 -22.05 2.87 -18.26
CA SER A 11 -23.35 3.29 -17.72
C SER A 11 -23.18 4.12 -16.44
N LYS A 12 -24.16 5.00 -16.14
CA LYS A 12 -24.09 5.85 -14.94
C LYS A 12 -23.95 5.05 -13.64
N LEU A 13 -24.62 3.91 -13.55
CA LEU A 13 -24.54 3.02 -12.38
C LEU A 13 -23.16 2.38 -12.29
N GLU A 14 -22.67 1.82 -13.39
CA GLU A 14 -21.34 1.23 -13.45
C GLU A 14 -20.24 2.23 -13.11
N LYS A 15 -20.31 3.45 -13.65
CA LYS A 15 -19.39 4.55 -13.33
C LYS A 15 -19.19 4.74 -11.82
N HIS A 16 -20.25 4.59 -11.02
CA HIS A 16 -20.19 4.84 -9.58
C HIS A 16 -20.03 3.58 -8.72
N LEU A 17 -20.44 2.42 -9.24
CA LEU A 17 -20.54 1.18 -8.45
C LEU A 17 -19.55 0.10 -8.90
N TYR A 18 -18.86 0.23 -10.02
CA TYR A 18 -17.93 -0.80 -10.49
C TYR A 18 -16.87 -1.13 -9.44
N TYR A 19 -16.28 -0.09 -8.82
CA TYR A 19 -15.26 -0.20 -7.76
C TYR A 19 -15.83 -0.10 -6.34
N PHE A 20 -17.11 -0.41 -6.14
CA PHE A 20 -17.74 -0.37 -4.82
C PHE A 20 -16.97 -1.25 -3.81
N GLY A 21 -16.74 -0.74 -2.60
CA GLY A 21 -16.00 -1.45 -1.55
C GLY A 21 -14.50 -1.14 -1.45
N LEU A 22 -13.87 -0.57 -2.50
CA LEU A 22 -12.42 -0.32 -2.49
C LEU A 22 -11.97 0.68 -1.41
N ARG A 23 -12.84 1.59 -0.96
CA ARG A 23 -12.52 2.59 0.08
C ARG A 23 -12.86 2.12 1.50
N GLY A 24 -13.36 0.89 1.65
CA GLY A 24 -13.85 0.34 2.91
C GLY A 24 -15.27 -0.21 2.79
N ASN A 25 -15.72 -0.91 3.83
CA ASN A 25 -17.00 -1.61 3.83
C ASN A 25 -18.16 -0.65 3.49
N ARG A 26 -18.93 -0.99 2.45
CA ARG A 26 -20.09 -0.22 1.94
C ARG A 26 -19.79 1.23 1.49
N LEU A 27 -18.54 1.53 1.11
CA LEU A 27 -18.17 2.84 0.56
C LEU A 27 -18.01 2.81 -0.96
N LEU A 28 -18.38 3.91 -1.62
CA LEU A 28 -18.17 4.10 -3.05
C LEU A 28 -16.67 4.09 -3.37
N GLY A 29 -16.32 3.44 -4.48
CA GLY A 29 -14.98 3.47 -5.06
C GLY A 29 -14.67 4.77 -5.81
N PRO A 30 -13.48 4.86 -6.43
CA PRO A 30 -13.26 5.86 -7.47
C PRO A 30 -14.23 5.64 -8.64
N LYS A 31 -14.57 6.72 -9.37
CA LYS A 31 -15.44 6.60 -10.54
C LYS A 31 -14.70 5.90 -11.68
N LEU A 32 -15.33 4.91 -12.29
CA LEU A 32 -14.85 4.26 -13.50
C LEU A 32 -15.06 5.20 -14.71
N VAL A 33 -14.05 5.32 -15.56
CA VAL A 33 -14.16 6.02 -16.85
C VAL A 33 -14.31 5.02 -17.99
N PHE A 34 -13.47 3.98 -18.00
CA PHE A 34 -13.44 2.97 -19.05
C PHE A 34 -12.70 1.72 -18.56
N ARG A 35 -12.97 0.56 -19.15
CA ARG A 35 -12.25 -0.69 -18.88
C ARG A 35 -12.24 -1.61 -20.10
N THR A 36 -11.18 -2.40 -20.26
CA THR A 36 -11.06 -3.42 -21.32
C THR A 36 -11.44 -4.82 -20.85
N VAL A 37 -11.53 -5.04 -19.53
CA VAL A 37 -11.90 -6.33 -18.98
C VAL A 37 -13.31 -6.69 -19.45
N GLU A 38 -13.51 -7.95 -19.80
CA GLU A 38 -14.76 -8.45 -20.43
C GLU A 38 -15.84 -8.82 -19.41
N ASP A 39 -15.61 -8.60 -18.11
CA ASP A 39 -16.60 -8.91 -17.07
C ASP A 39 -17.89 -8.11 -17.29
N VAL A 40 -19.05 -8.72 -17.02
CA VAL A 40 -20.33 -8.04 -17.16
C VAL A 40 -20.66 -7.36 -15.83
N PHE A 41 -20.83 -6.04 -15.85
CA PHE A 41 -21.29 -5.33 -14.66
C PHE A 41 -22.79 -5.53 -14.49
N THR A 42 -23.18 -6.24 -13.43
CA THR A 42 -24.59 -6.47 -13.09
C THR A 42 -25.01 -5.44 -12.01
N PRO A 43 -25.92 -4.50 -12.31
CA PRO A 43 -26.38 -3.55 -11.32
C PRO A 43 -27.20 -4.27 -10.22
N PRO A 44 -27.16 -3.79 -8.96
CA PRO A 44 -27.99 -4.38 -7.91
C PRO A 44 -29.49 -4.21 -8.22
N THR A 45 -30.22 -5.31 -8.29
CA THR A 45 -31.67 -5.35 -8.55
C THR A 45 -32.46 -5.38 -7.24
N GLY A 46 -32.87 -4.21 -6.75
CA GLY A 46 -33.80 -4.06 -5.64
C GLY A 46 -33.17 -3.73 -4.29
N PRO A 47 -33.99 -3.46 -3.25
CA PRO A 47 -33.53 -2.99 -1.94
C PRO A 47 -32.75 -4.04 -1.12
N GLU A 48 -32.84 -5.32 -1.50
CA GLU A 48 -32.20 -6.44 -0.80
C GLU A 48 -30.94 -6.98 -1.50
N HIS A 49 -30.54 -6.42 -2.65
CA HIS A 49 -29.33 -6.85 -3.38
C HIS A 49 -28.14 -5.97 -3.03
N ASP A 50 -27.14 -6.56 -2.37
CA ASP A 50 -25.87 -5.91 -2.09
C ASP A 50 -25.10 -5.65 -3.41
N SER A 51 -24.51 -4.46 -3.54
CA SER A 51 -23.62 -4.16 -4.66
C SER A 51 -22.37 -5.05 -4.60
N ARG A 52 -21.86 -5.48 -5.76
CA ARG A 52 -20.60 -6.23 -5.89
C ARG A 52 -19.49 -5.51 -5.13
N VAL A 53 -18.96 -6.15 -4.09
CA VAL A 53 -17.87 -5.59 -3.28
C VAL A 53 -16.53 -6.00 -3.89
N MET A 54 -15.84 -5.04 -4.51
CA MET A 54 -14.49 -5.24 -5.00
C MET A 54 -13.45 -5.08 -3.89
N GLN A 55 -12.37 -5.84 -4.02
CA GLN A 55 -11.17 -5.77 -3.22
C GLN A 55 -9.97 -5.51 -4.14
N LEU A 56 -9.12 -4.55 -3.77
CA LEU A 56 -7.87 -4.30 -4.47
C LEU A 56 -6.80 -5.27 -3.96
N LEU A 57 -6.13 -5.96 -4.89
CA LEU A 57 -5.05 -6.89 -4.60
C LEU A 57 -3.74 -6.39 -5.22
N PRO A 58 -2.60 -6.55 -4.53
CA PRO A 58 -1.29 -6.27 -5.09
C PRO A 58 -0.91 -7.29 -6.16
N VAL A 59 -0.06 -6.84 -7.10
CA VAL A 59 0.56 -7.71 -8.11
C VAL A 59 1.96 -8.11 -7.61
N TYR A 60 2.03 -9.20 -6.85
CA TYR A 60 3.32 -9.69 -6.29
C TYR A 60 4.25 -10.24 -7.36
N ASP A 61 3.70 -10.99 -8.32
CA ASP A 61 4.46 -11.56 -9.43
C ASP A 61 3.60 -11.61 -10.70
N HIS A 62 4.26 -11.38 -11.82
CA HIS A 62 3.72 -11.54 -13.16
C HIS A 62 4.83 -12.07 -14.06
N ARG A 63 4.60 -13.25 -14.65
CA ARG A 63 5.59 -14.07 -15.37
C ARG A 63 6.51 -13.27 -16.30
N LYS A 64 6.00 -12.23 -16.97
CA LYS A 64 6.78 -11.36 -17.86
C LYS A 64 7.10 -9.99 -17.27
N LEU A 65 6.17 -9.38 -16.55
CA LEU A 65 6.31 -7.97 -16.14
C LEU A 65 7.32 -7.81 -14.99
N GLY A 66 7.46 -8.84 -14.14
CA GLY A 66 8.44 -8.86 -13.06
C GLY A 66 9.87 -9.19 -13.51
N GLN A 67 10.07 -9.67 -14.74
CA GLN A 67 11.40 -10.04 -15.23
C GLN A 67 12.17 -8.82 -15.72
N ASN A 68 13.46 -8.74 -15.40
CA ASN A 68 14.41 -7.74 -15.92
C ASN A 68 13.91 -6.29 -15.81
N ASN A 69 13.12 -5.98 -14.79
CA ASN A 69 12.50 -4.66 -14.61
C ASN A 69 11.65 -4.19 -15.81
N LEU A 70 11.06 -5.14 -16.55
CA LEU A 70 10.27 -4.86 -17.75
C LEU A 70 9.09 -3.93 -17.47
N TRP A 71 8.42 -4.10 -16.32
CA TRP A 71 7.35 -3.19 -15.90
C TRP A 71 7.80 -1.73 -15.85
N ALA A 72 8.97 -1.41 -15.29
CA ALA A 72 9.44 -0.02 -15.23
C ALA A 72 9.68 0.58 -16.62
N THR A 73 10.04 -0.26 -17.60
CA THR A 73 10.20 0.16 -19.01
C THR A 73 8.84 0.42 -19.64
N ILE A 74 7.92 -0.55 -19.53
CA ILE A 74 6.55 -0.43 -20.05
C ILE A 74 5.83 0.75 -19.41
N HIS A 75 5.95 0.94 -18.10
CA HIS A 75 5.36 2.06 -17.36
C HIS A 75 5.78 3.41 -17.94
N LYS A 76 7.07 3.61 -18.19
CA LYS A 76 7.59 4.83 -18.84
C LYS A 76 7.04 5.03 -20.25
N GLU A 77 6.88 3.96 -21.02
CA GLU A 77 6.31 4.03 -22.36
C GLU A 77 4.80 4.32 -22.34
N VAL A 78 4.07 3.72 -21.41
CA VAL A 78 2.64 4.01 -21.16
C VAL A 78 2.47 5.48 -20.81
N VAL A 79 3.26 6.03 -19.87
CA VAL A 79 3.20 7.46 -19.51
C VAL A 79 3.42 8.33 -20.75
N LYS A 80 4.44 8.04 -21.57
CA LYS A 80 4.67 8.78 -22.83
C LYS A 80 3.50 8.69 -23.81
N LEU A 81 2.87 7.52 -23.96
CA LEU A 81 1.69 7.34 -24.82
C LEU A 81 0.52 8.20 -24.34
N LEU A 82 0.29 8.23 -23.03
CA LEU A 82 -0.78 9.03 -22.41
C LEU A 82 -0.52 10.53 -22.54
N ASP A 83 0.73 10.96 -22.32
CA ASP A 83 1.16 12.35 -22.49
C ASP A 83 0.97 12.83 -23.94
N ASN A 84 1.35 12.00 -24.92
CA ASN A 84 1.15 12.30 -26.35
C ASN A 84 -0.32 12.49 -26.72
N ARG A 85 -1.23 11.76 -26.04
CA ARG A 85 -2.68 11.93 -26.16
C ARG A 85 -3.25 13.05 -25.30
N LYS A 86 -2.41 13.77 -24.56
CA LYS A 86 -2.79 14.85 -23.64
C LYS A 86 -3.77 14.38 -22.56
N ILE A 87 -3.67 13.12 -22.15
CA ILE A 87 -4.44 12.58 -21.03
C ILE A 87 -3.89 13.18 -19.73
N GLN A 88 -4.75 13.82 -18.95
CA GLN A 88 -4.36 14.42 -17.66
C GLN A 88 -4.29 13.34 -16.58
N LEU A 89 -3.22 12.55 -16.61
CA LEU A 89 -3.01 11.44 -15.69
C LEU A 89 -2.61 11.94 -14.29
N THR A 90 -3.00 11.17 -13.27
CA THR A 90 -2.55 11.34 -11.88
C THR A 90 -1.76 10.16 -11.37
N SER A 91 -1.99 8.96 -11.90
CA SER A 91 -1.23 7.75 -11.56
C SER A 91 -1.35 6.69 -12.66
N VAL A 92 -0.39 5.77 -12.70
CA VAL A 92 -0.43 4.56 -13.53
C VAL A 92 0.08 3.41 -12.67
N ASP A 93 -0.82 2.53 -12.28
CA ASP A 93 -0.57 1.48 -11.28
C ASP A 93 -0.80 0.09 -11.89
N LEU A 94 -0.16 -0.94 -11.32
CA LEU A 94 -0.55 -2.34 -11.55
C LEU A 94 -1.42 -2.81 -10.40
N ALA A 95 -2.60 -3.33 -10.73
CA ALA A 95 -3.57 -3.83 -9.77
C ALA A 95 -4.12 -5.19 -10.18
N ARG A 96 -4.65 -5.92 -9.22
CA ARG A 96 -5.65 -6.97 -9.43
C ARG A 96 -6.88 -6.64 -8.62
N PHE A 97 -8.02 -7.14 -9.06
CA PHE A 97 -9.25 -7.02 -8.30
C PHE A 97 -9.79 -8.40 -7.98
N ARG A 98 -10.44 -8.49 -6.82
CA ARG A 98 -11.20 -9.66 -6.40
C ARG A 98 -12.61 -9.23 -6.03
N TRP A 99 -13.59 -10.05 -6.33
CA TRP A 99 -14.96 -9.88 -5.85
C TRP A 99 -15.63 -11.24 -5.72
N ASP A 100 -16.72 -11.29 -4.97
CA ASP A 100 -17.56 -12.48 -4.85
C ASP A 100 -18.85 -12.26 -5.64
N GLU A 101 -19.30 -13.27 -6.38
CA GLU A 101 -20.63 -13.33 -6.98
C GLU A 101 -21.41 -14.50 -6.40
N GLN A 102 -22.74 -14.38 -6.35
CA GLN A 102 -23.61 -15.45 -5.90
C GLN A 102 -24.10 -16.23 -7.11
N ASN A 103 -23.88 -17.54 -7.07
CA ASN A 103 -24.31 -18.45 -8.13
C ASN A 103 -25.80 -18.77 -7.96
N THR A 104 -26.41 -19.38 -8.98
CA THR A 104 -27.84 -19.74 -8.98
C THR A 104 -28.25 -20.65 -7.83
N ASP A 105 -27.29 -21.39 -7.27
CA ASP A 105 -27.49 -22.34 -6.17
C ASP A 105 -27.30 -21.69 -4.77
N GLY A 106 -27.03 -20.39 -4.72
CA GLY A 106 -26.87 -19.63 -3.47
C GLY A 106 -25.43 -19.61 -2.92
N ASP A 107 -24.52 -20.41 -3.48
CA ASP A 107 -23.09 -20.40 -3.15
C ASP A 107 -22.39 -19.13 -3.65
N ARG A 108 -21.35 -18.70 -2.92
CA ARG A 108 -20.51 -17.56 -3.31
C ARG A 108 -19.25 -18.06 -4.02
N GLU A 109 -19.06 -17.62 -5.26
CA GLU A 109 -17.85 -17.86 -6.03
C GLU A 109 -16.96 -16.62 -6.03
N THR A 110 -15.68 -16.80 -5.71
CA THR A 110 -14.70 -15.71 -5.68
C THR A 110 -13.98 -15.59 -7.01
N PHE A 111 -14.13 -14.44 -7.65
CA PHE A 111 -13.46 -14.09 -8.91
C PHE A 111 -12.22 -13.25 -8.66
N THR A 112 -11.17 -13.49 -9.45
CA THR A 112 -9.96 -12.66 -9.44
C THR A 112 -9.67 -12.22 -10.87
N SER A 113 -9.54 -10.90 -11.09
CA SER A 113 -9.22 -10.34 -12.39
C SER A 113 -7.82 -10.74 -12.85
N ARG A 114 -7.59 -10.61 -14.16
CA ARG A 114 -6.23 -10.49 -14.69
C ARG A 114 -5.53 -9.27 -14.09
N VAL A 115 -4.23 -9.18 -14.29
CA VAL A 115 -3.50 -7.95 -13.96
C VAL A 115 -4.07 -6.80 -14.77
N THR A 116 -4.29 -5.66 -14.12
CA THR A 116 -4.84 -4.46 -14.75
C THR A 116 -3.86 -3.31 -14.61
N ILE A 117 -3.52 -2.68 -15.74
CA ILE A 117 -2.92 -1.34 -15.74
C ILE A 117 -4.05 -0.37 -15.40
N TRP A 118 -4.00 0.15 -14.18
CA TRP A 118 -5.05 0.98 -13.60
C TRP A 118 -4.63 2.44 -13.63
N VAL A 119 -5.12 3.17 -14.63
CA VAL A 119 -4.76 4.57 -14.91
C VAL A 119 -5.69 5.50 -14.12
N GLY A 120 -5.10 6.36 -13.30
CA GLY A 120 -5.79 7.47 -12.66
C GLY A 120 -5.75 8.71 -13.54
N VAL A 121 -6.88 9.39 -13.73
CA VAL A 121 -7.01 10.64 -14.47
C VAL A 121 -7.74 11.68 -13.64
N LEU A 122 -7.54 12.97 -13.94
CA LEU A 122 -8.29 14.03 -13.26
C LEU A 122 -9.81 13.86 -13.51
N PRO A 123 -10.67 14.19 -12.52
CA PRO A 123 -12.12 14.12 -12.70
C PRO A 123 -12.57 14.89 -13.93
N ASP A 124 -13.46 14.28 -14.71
CA ASP A 124 -14.06 14.87 -15.91
C ASP A 124 -13.05 15.32 -16.98
N SER A 125 -11.78 14.91 -16.89
CA SER A 125 -10.71 15.29 -17.83
C SER A 125 -10.56 14.36 -19.03
N THR A 126 -11.11 13.14 -18.95
CA THR A 126 -10.94 12.09 -19.95
C THR A 126 -12.30 11.44 -20.24
N THR A 127 -12.66 11.34 -21.53
CA THR A 127 -13.90 10.70 -21.99
C THR A 127 -13.70 9.19 -22.19
N GLY A 128 -14.79 8.43 -22.25
CA GLY A 128 -14.75 6.99 -22.54
C GLY A 128 -14.06 6.68 -23.86
N ASN A 129 -14.30 7.47 -24.92
CA ASN A 129 -13.62 7.31 -26.22
C ASN A 129 -12.10 7.55 -26.12
N ALA A 130 -11.67 8.62 -25.43
CA ALA A 130 -10.24 8.90 -25.28
C ALA A 130 -9.54 7.81 -24.47
N ALA A 131 -10.20 7.30 -23.42
CA ALA A 131 -9.72 6.18 -22.63
C ALA A 131 -9.71 4.86 -23.42
N PHE A 132 -10.69 4.62 -24.31
CA PHE A 132 -10.71 3.46 -25.20
C PHE A 132 -9.52 3.48 -26.16
N GLU A 133 -9.32 4.58 -26.90
CA GLU A 133 -8.24 4.67 -27.88
C GLU A 133 -6.85 4.56 -27.23
N SER A 134 -6.65 5.23 -26.10
CA SER A 134 -5.40 5.11 -25.33
C SER A 134 -5.20 3.69 -24.76
N SER A 135 -6.27 3.00 -24.38
CA SER A 135 -6.20 1.59 -23.99
C SER A 135 -5.71 0.71 -25.15
N GLN A 136 -6.16 0.96 -26.38
CA GLN A 136 -5.69 0.21 -27.54
C GLN A 136 -4.19 0.41 -27.79
N ASP A 137 -3.69 1.63 -27.62
CA ASP A 137 -2.25 1.90 -27.75
C ASP A 137 -1.44 1.17 -26.67
N ILE A 138 -1.92 1.15 -25.42
CA ILE A 138 -1.30 0.40 -24.33
C ILE A 138 -1.32 -1.10 -24.62
N LEU A 139 -2.45 -1.66 -25.07
CA LEU A 139 -2.55 -3.08 -25.43
C LEU A 139 -1.62 -3.42 -26.60
N ASN A 140 -1.49 -2.55 -27.60
CA ASN A 140 -0.56 -2.74 -28.72
C ASN A 140 0.90 -2.67 -28.27
N LEU A 141 1.23 -1.81 -27.31
CA LEU A 141 2.54 -1.80 -26.66
C LEU A 141 2.81 -3.14 -25.95
N LEU A 142 1.86 -3.62 -25.14
CA LEU A 142 2.01 -4.91 -24.44
C LEU A 142 2.19 -6.09 -25.41
N LYS A 143 1.48 -6.09 -26.54
CA LYS A 143 1.64 -7.09 -27.61
C LYS A 143 3.05 -7.13 -28.18
N LYS A 144 3.75 -5.98 -28.31
CA LYS A 144 5.16 -5.94 -28.76
C LYS A 144 6.10 -6.69 -27.81
N HIS A 145 5.75 -6.72 -26.53
CA HIS A 145 6.44 -7.50 -25.49
C HIS A 145 5.84 -8.92 -25.32
N ASN A 146 4.93 -9.33 -26.22
CA ASN A 146 4.22 -10.60 -26.20
C ASN A 146 3.40 -10.80 -24.89
N ILE A 147 2.84 -9.73 -24.33
CA ILE A 147 1.99 -9.76 -23.13
C ILE A 147 0.53 -9.59 -23.59
N HIS A 148 -0.32 -10.55 -23.21
CA HIS A 148 -1.73 -10.61 -23.65
C HIS A 148 -2.70 -10.82 -22.49
N ASP A 149 -2.18 -11.02 -21.28
CA ASP A 149 -2.89 -11.39 -20.06
C ASP A 149 -3.03 -10.19 -19.10
N VAL A 150 -3.12 -8.98 -19.66
CA VAL A 150 -3.24 -7.72 -18.91
C VAL A 150 -4.38 -6.88 -19.47
N ASP A 151 -5.23 -6.40 -18.58
CA ASP A 151 -6.31 -5.46 -18.87
C ASP A 151 -5.89 -4.00 -18.62
N VAL A 152 -6.65 -3.06 -19.14
CA VAL A 152 -6.48 -1.62 -18.89
C VAL A 152 -7.79 -1.04 -18.37
N ALA A 153 -7.73 -0.22 -17.34
CA ALA A 153 -8.90 0.47 -16.82
C ALA A 153 -8.55 1.88 -16.33
N TYR A 154 -9.50 2.80 -16.49
CA TYR A 154 -9.37 4.22 -16.16
C TYR A 154 -10.29 4.58 -15.00
N ARG A 155 -9.77 5.40 -14.09
CA ARG A 155 -10.51 5.93 -12.94
C ARG A 155 -10.29 7.42 -12.74
N GLU A 156 -11.28 8.09 -12.17
CA GLU A 156 -11.10 9.48 -11.72
C GLU A 156 -10.40 9.53 -10.34
N THR A 157 -9.36 10.36 -10.24
CA THR A 157 -8.52 10.56 -9.05
C THR A 157 -7.99 12.00 -8.96
N VAL A 158 -7.76 12.49 -7.74
CA VAL A 158 -7.21 13.85 -7.46
C VAL A 158 -6.05 13.72 -6.47
N THR A 159 -4.99 14.50 -6.67
CA THR A 159 -3.77 14.54 -5.81
C THR A 159 -3.63 15.86 -5.06
N HIS A 160 -3.14 15.83 -3.81
CA HIS A 160 -2.86 17.04 -3.00
C HIS A 160 -1.52 16.95 -2.24
N PRO A 161 -0.77 18.05 -2.07
CA PRO A 161 0.55 18.08 -1.42
C PRO A 161 0.52 18.07 0.12
N LEU A 162 1.58 17.53 0.74
CA LEU A 162 1.87 17.58 2.20
C LEU A 162 3.34 18.03 2.44
N THR A 163 3.65 18.64 3.60
CA THR A 163 5.02 19.07 3.99
C THR A 163 5.36 18.68 5.46
N GLY A 164 6.58 18.19 5.74
CA GLY A 164 7.09 17.80 7.08
C GLY A 164 8.59 17.38 7.10
N PRO A 165 9.21 17.18 8.28
CA PRO A 165 10.63 16.81 8.44
C PRO A 165 10.95 15.38 7.96
N GLU A 166 12.22 15.12 7.68
CA GLU A 166 12.74 13.89 7.06
C GLU A 166 12.62 12.67 7.98
N LEU A 167 12.28 11.51 7.40
CA LEU A 167 12.08 10.24 8.10
C LEU A 167 13.40 9.45 8.15
N TRP A 168 13.48 8.43 9.02
CA TRP A 168 14.70 7.62 9.16
C TRP A 168 14.93 6.75 7.93
N ALA A 169 16.19 6.51 7.57
CA ALA A 169 16.56 5.62 6.47
C ALA A 169 16.27 4.14 6.81
N PRO A 170 15.90 3.30 5.81
CA PRO A 170 15.79 1.86 6.01
C PRO A 170 17.12 1.25 6.46
N VAL A 171 17.06 0.17 7.24
CA VAL A 171 18.24 -0.55 7.76
C VAL A 171 18.33 -1.96 7.18
N SER A 172 19.55 -2.51 7.12
CA SER A 172 19.82 -3.89 6.68
C SER A 172 19.07 -4.93 7.54
N ASP A 173 18.75 -6.09 6.96
CA ASP A 173 18.07 -7.20 7.64
C ASP A 173 18.85 -7.74 8.85
N PHE A 174 20.17 -7.58 8.86
CA PHE A 174 21.02 -7.97 9.98
C PHE A 174 21.15 -6.88 11.06
N HIS A 175 20.55 -5.71 10.85
CA HIS A 175 20.63 -4.60 11.79
C HIS A 175 19.76 -4.89 13.03
N HIS A 176 20.29 -4.63 14.22
CA HIS A 176 19.60 -4.87 15.49
C HIS A 176 18.25 -4.15 15.64
N LEU A 177 18.02 -3.08 14.87
CA LEU A 177 16.77 -2.31 14.88
C LEU A 177 15.81 -2.67 13.73
N LYS A 178 16.12 -3.65 12.88
CA LYS A 178 15.34 -3.96 11.66
C LYS A 178 13.84 -4.01 11.93
N ASP A 179 13.43 -4.70 12.97
CA ASP A 179 12.03 -4.95 13.28
C ASP A 179 11.27 -3.74 13.88
N VAL A 180 11.96 -2.65 14.20
CA VAL A 180 11.35 -1.45 14.81
C VAL A 180 11.54 -0.20 13.96
N THR A 181 12.61 -0.11 13.17
CA THR A 181 12.89 1.03 12.28
C THR A 181 11.87 1.13 11.15
N ASP A 182 11.28 0.01 10.74
CA ASP A 182 10.25 -0.06 9.70
C ASP A 182 9.03 0.86 9.98
N TRP A 183 8.73 1.15 11.25
CA TRP A 183 7.63 2.03 11.66
C TRP A 183 7.94 3.52 11.61
N VAL A 184 9.21 3.87 11.42
CA VAL A 184 9.72 5.26 11.39
C VAL A 184 10.50 5.59 10.11
N THR A 185 10.38 4.74 9.09
CA THR A 185 11.06 4.87 7.80
C THR A 185 10.08 4.88 6.63
N THR A 186 10.48 5.48 5.51
CA THR A 186 9.69 5.55 4.27
C THR A 186 9.51 4.20 3.56
N ALA A 187 10.18 3.14 4.01
CA ALA A 187 10.08 1.81 3.38
C ALA A 187 8.65 1.25 3.40
N LEU A 188 7.84 1.65 4.38
CA LEU A 188 6.46 1.22 4.53
C LEU A 188 5.50 2.41 4.61
N SER A 189 4.22 2.07 4.49
CA SER A 189 3.10 2.91 4.87
C SER A 189 3.28 3.45 6.30
N LEU A 190 3.40 4.78 6.44
CA LEU A 190 3.65 5.38 7.75
C LEU A 190 2.34 5.59 8.50
N PRO A 191 2.25 5.25 9.79
CA PRO A 191 1.20 5.85 10.61
C PRO A 191 1.33 7.38 10.51
N ILE A 192 0.22 8.10 10.56
CA ILE A 192 0.24 9.56 10.70
C ILE A 192 -1.01 10.03 11.46
N ALA A 193 -0.93 11.25 12.00
CA ALA A 193 -2.06 11.97 12.57
C ALA A 193 -1.89 13.48 12.36
N GLY A 194 -2.98 14.25 12.38
CA GLY A 194 -2.89 15.70 12.50
C GLY A 194 -2.36 16.12 13.87
N LEU A 195 -1.44 17.08 13.94
CA LEU A 195 -0.84 17.55 15.20
C LEU A 195 -1.89 18.05 16.22
N LYS A 196 -2.97 18.68 15.73
CA LYS A 196 -4.08 19.16 16.56
C LYS A 196 -5.15 18.10 16.80
N THR A 197 -5.05 16.94 16.13
CA THR A 197 -6.07 15.88 16.10
C THR A 197 -5.41 14.52 16.26
N LEU A 198 -4.53 14.36 17.26
CA LEU A 198 -3.72 13.16 17.50
C LEU A 198 -4.52 11.87 17.69
N HIS A 199 -5.82 11.99 17.98
CA HIS A 199 -6.74 10.86 18.09
C HIS A 199 -7.22 10.36 16.72
N MET A 200 -7.27 11.24 15.71
CA MET A 200 -7.62 10.95 14.32
C MET A 200 -6.39 10.37 13.62
N ARG A 201 -6.41 9.06 13.43
CA ARG A 201 -5.26 8.27 12.98
C ARG A 201 -5.52 7.71 11.60
N GLY A 202 -4.45 7.51 10.85
CA GLY A 202 -4.46 6.70 9.65
C GLY A 202 -3.05 6.51 9.16
N THR A 203 -2.93 6.29 7.85
CA THR A 203 -1.69 5.87 7.24
C THR A 203 -1.39 6.73 6.03
N LEU A 204 -0.14 7.17 5.92
CA LEU A 204 0.43 7.70 4.69
C LEU A 204 0.77 6.48 3.81
N GLY A 205 -0.11 6.19 2.87
CA GLY A 205 -0.14 4.97 2.08
C GLY A 205 1.07 4.80 1.18
N PHE A 206 1.15 5.60 0.11
CA PHE A 206 2.23 5.55 -0.88
C PHE A 206 2.79 6.94 -1.19
N TYR A 207 3.99 6.95 -1.76
CA TYR A 207 4.71 8.14 -2.18
C TYR A 207 4.88 8.18 -3.69
N PHE A 208 4.96 9.39 -4.25
CA PHE A 208 5.31 9.59 -5.66
C PHE A 208 6.04 10.92 -5.82
N GLN A 209 6.84 11.05 -6.87
CA GLN A 209 7.57 12.28 -7.16
C GLN A 209 6.90 13.01 -8.33
N ALA A 210 6.76 14.32 -8.23
CA ALA A 210 6.34 15.17 -9.36
C ALA A 210 7.06 16.52 -9.30
N ASN A 211 7.59 17.01 -10.42
CA ASN A 211 8.29 18.31 -10.50
C ASN A 211 9.38 18.50 -9.43
N ASN A 212 10.21 17.48 -9.23
CA ASN A 212 11.24 17.37 -8.19
C ASN A 212 10.75 17.28 -6.73
N ASP A 213 9.46 17.45 -6.46
CA ASP A 213 8.88 17.34 -5.12
C ASP A 213 8.41 15.91 -4.81
N LEU A 214 8.53 15.49 -3.55
CA LEU A 214 8.04 14.19 -3.05
C LEU A 214 6.67 14.37 -2.39
N TYR A 215 5.71 13.53 -2.78
CA TYR A 215 4.32 13.53 -2.31
C TYR A 215 4.01 12.26 -1.53
N GLY A 216 3.03 12.33 -0.62
CA GLY A 216 2.50 11.18 0.12
C GLY A 216 0.97 11.20 0.19
N VAL A 217 0.34 10.04 0.08
CA VAL A 217 -1.13 9.91 0.00
C VAL A 217 -1.72 9.39 1.31
N THR A 218 -2.76 10.05 1.83
CA THR A 218 -3.50 9.60 3.03
C THR A 218 -5.00 9.81 2.87
N ALA A 219 -5.80 9.08 3.63
CA ALA A 219 -7.23 9.34 3.74
C ALA A 219 -7.50 10.73 4.35
N ARG A 220 -8.49 11.45 3.81
CA ARG A 220 -8.85 12.81 4.24
C ARG A 220 -9.15 12.91 5.74
N HIS A 221 -9.89 11.94 6.27
CA HIS A 221 -10.32 11.93 7.68
C HIS A 221 -9.14 11.92 8.67
N VAL A 222 -7.92 11.65 8.22
CA VAL A 222 -6.72 11.71 9.05
C VAL A 222 -6.33 13.14 9.41
N LEU A 223 -6.60 14.11 8.52
CA LEU A 223 -6.19 15.52 8.65
C LEU A 223 -7.37 16.49 8.76
N PHE A 224 -8.57 16.03 8.44
CA PHE A 224 -9.79 16.82 8.45
C PHE A 224 -10.89 16.09 9.24
N PRO A 225 -11.57 16.76 10.19
CA PRO A 225 -12.72 16.20 10.88
C PRO A 225 -13.74 15.61 9.91
N THR A 226 -14.37 14.50 10.30
CA THR A 226 -15.44 13.85 9.52
C THR A 226 -16.63 14.77 9.30
N GLU A 227 -16.83 15.75 10.18
CA GLU A 227 -17.90 16.76 10.08
C GLU A 227 -17.56 17.90 9.11
N GLN A 228 -16.28 18.07 8.74
CA GLN A 228 -15.93 18.96 7.64
C GLN A 228 -16.23 18.23 6.33
N GLY A 229 -17.21 18.72 5.58
CA GLY A 229 -17.59 18.19 4.26
C GLY A 229 -16.42 18.08 3.28
N ASN A 230 -16.61 17.36 2.17
CA ASN A 230 -15.55 16.99 1.21
C ASN A 230 -15.06 18.14 0.30
N GLY A 231 -15.10 19.39 0.79
CA GLY A 231 -14.57 20.53 0.05
C GLY A 231 -13.05 20.41 -0.16
N PRO A 232 -12.53 20.87 -1.31
CA PRO A 232 -11.10 20.93 -1.56
C PRO A 232 -10.42 21.84 -0.53
N TYR A 233 -9.28 21.40 -0.03
CA TYR A 233 -8.43 22.23 0.84
C TYR A 233 -7.18 22.63 0.06
N THR A 234 -7.10 23.91 -0.27
CA THR A 234 -5.88 24.53 -0.79
C THR A 234 -5.31 25.42 0.29
N TYR A 235 -4.05 25.20 0.64
CA TYR A 235 -3.34 26.12 1.50
C TYR A 235 -3.07 27.42 0.73
N LEU A 236 -3.79 28.48 1.06
CA LEU A 236 -3.61 29.81 0.46
C LEU A 236 -2.63 30.67 1.29
N SER A 237 -2.88 30.76 2.61
CA SER A 237 -2.04 31.48 3.57
C SER A 237 -2.37 31.08 5.01
N GLY A 238 -1.52 31.44 5.97
CA GLY A 238 -1.75 31.19 7.41
C GLY A 238 -1.03 29.95 7.96
N PRO A 239 -1.40 29.45 9.16
CA PRO A 239 -0.74 28.30 9.76
C PRO A 239 -1.02 27.00 8.98
N LYS A 240 0.03 26.34 8.50
CA LYS A 240 -0.09 25.01 7.88
C LYS A 240 -0.66 24.00 8.87
N LYS A 241 -1.48 23.06 8.37
CA LYS A 241 -1.82 21.85 9.11
C LYS A 241 -0.56 21.01 9.25
N LYS A 242 -0.09 20.87 10.48
CA LYS A 242 1.06 20.03 10.80
C LYS A 242 0.61 18.58 10.93
N VAL A 243 1.37 17.68 10.32
CA VAL A 243 1.19 16.23 10.41
C VAL A 243 2.30 15.68 11.29
N VAL A 244 1.98 14.70 12.12
CA VAL A 244 2.95 13.95 12.91
C VAL A 244 2.93 12.50 12.48
N LEU A 245 4.08 11.83 12.63
CA LEU A 245 4.28 10.43 12.30
C LEU A 245 3.42 9.49 13.15
N MET A 246 3.08 9.83 14.38
CA MET A 246 2.19 8.96 15.17
C MET A 246 1.30 9.81 16.05
N GLY A 247 0.00 9.49 16.04
CA GLY A 247 -0.91 9.97 17.08
C GLY A 247 -0.61 9.27 18.42
N ASN A 248 -1.08 9.85 19.54
CA ASN A 248 -0.74 9.40 20.90
C ASN A 248 -0.84 7.89 21.12
N ARG A 249 -1.92 7.25 20.66
CA ARG A 249 -2.12 5.80 20.84
C ARG A 249 -1.23 4.97 19.92
N ALA A 250 -0.97 5.42 18.69
CA ALA A 250 -0.06 4.71 17.79
C ALA A 250 1.37 4.75 18.35
N PHE A 251 1.80 5.92 18.83
CA PHE A 251 3.10 6.09 19.45
C PHE A 251 3.24 5.30 20.76
N GLY A 252 2.21 5.32 21.62
CA GLY A 252 2.19 4.51 22.83
C GLY A 252 2.28 3.01 22.54
N ASN A 253 1.55 2.51 21.53
CA ASN A 253 1.64 1.11 21.10
C ASN A 253 3.02 0.76 20.54
N PHE A 254 3.64 1.68 19.80
CA PHE A 254 5.00 1.50 19.27
C PHE A 254 6.05 1.40 20.40
N LEU A 255 5.98 2.28 21.40
CA LEU A 255 6.84 2.18 22.57
C LEU A 255 6.62 0.87 23.33
N ALA A 256 5.35 0.46 23.50
CA ALA A 256 5.01 -0.80 24.14
C ALA A 256 5.53 -2.02 23.36
N SER A 257 5.53 -1.99 22.02
CA SER A 257 6.05 -3.09 21.20
C SER A 257 7.57 -3.24 21.32
N ILE A 258 8.32 -2.13 21.39
CA ILE A 258 9.77 -2.14 21.66
C ILE A 258 10.04 -2.79 23.03
N GLN A 259 9.28 -2.39 24.06
CA GLN A 259 9.42 -2.96 25.41
C GLN A 259 9.09 -4.45 25.45
N ALA A 260 8.01 -4.88 24.79
CA ALA A 260 7.63 -6.29 24.67
C ALA A 260 8.73 -7.11 23.98
N LYS A 261 9.33 -6.56 22.91
CA LYS A 261 10.44 -7.21 22.20
C LYS A 261 11.67 -7.38 23.08
N ILE A 262 12.05 -6.35 23.86
CA ILE A 262 13.12 -6.45 24.86
C ILE A 262 12.80 -7.57 25.88
N GLY A 263 11.55 -7.64 26.37
CA GLY A 263 11.11 -8.71 27.27
C GLY A 263 11.27 -10.10 26.66
N ASN A 264 10.81 -10.30 25.42
CA ASN A 264 10.93 -11.57 24.70
C ASN A 264 12.40 -11.99 24.49
N LEU A 265 13.28 -11.04 24.17
CA LEU A 265 14.71 -11.31 24.02
C LEU A 265 15.34 -11.72 25.36
N ASN A 266 15.00 -11.07 26.47
CA ASN A 266 15.49 -11.46 27.81
C ASN A 266 15.03 -12.87 28.20
N ASN A 267 13.75 -13.20 27.95
CA ASN A 267 13.22 -14.55 28.19
C ASN A 267 13.96 -15.59 27.35
N THR A 268 14.22 -15.26 26.08
CA THR A 268 14.99 -16.13 25.17
C THR A 268 16.41 -16.34 25.67
N ILE A 269 17.11 -15.27 26.07
CA ILE A 269 18.46 -15.36 26.65
C ILE A 269 18.46 -16.27 27.87
N THR A 270 17.47 -16.17 28.76
CA THR A 270 17.36 -17.02 29.96
C THR A 270 17.28 -18.51 29.59
N VAL A 271 16.55 -18.85 28.52
CA VAL A 271 16.46 -20.22 28.01
C VAL A 271 17.79 -20.66 27.37
N LEU A 272 18.43 -19.80 26.59
CA LEU A 272 19.71 -20.09 25.96
C LEU A 272 20.83 -20.26 26.97
N GLU A 273 20.87 -19.46 28.05
CA GLU A 273 21.86 -19.59 29.13
C GLU A 273 21.73 -20.96 29.84
N LYS A 274 20.49 -21.43 30.06
CA LYS A 274 20.25 -22.80 30.58
C LYS A 274 20.73 -23.88 29.61
N ARG A 275 20.51 -23.70 28.30
CA ARG A 275 20.99 -24.63 27.26
C ARG A 275 22.51 -24.65 27.18
N ALA A 276 23.15 -23.48 27.16
CA ALA A 276 24.59 -23.34 27.19
C ALA A 276 25.21 -24.05 28.40
N ALA A 277 24.64 -23.88 29.61
CA ALA A 277 25.09 -24.60 30.79
C ALA A 277 24.96 -26.13 30.65
N SER A 278 23.92 -26.62 29.98
CA SER A 278 23.76 -28.05 29.68
C SER A 278 24.78 -28.56 28.65
N TYR A 279 24.99 -27.82 27.57
CA TYR A 279 25.98 -28.15 26.54
C TYR A 279 27.39 -28.15 27.09
N LYS A 280 27.73 -27.18 27.95
CA LYS A 280 29.02 -27.13 28.64
C LYS A 280 29.32 -28.41 29.43
N LYS A 281 28.37 -28.87 30.26
CA LYS A 281 28.52 -30.14 31.00
C LYS A 281 28.75 -31.35 30.09
N LYS A 282 28.15 -31.37 28.90
CA LYS A 282 28.32 -32.47 27.93
C LYS A 282 29.63 -32.35 27.16
N ALA A 283 30.05 -31.13 26.82
CA ALA A 283 31.32 -30.84 26.17
C ALA A 283 32.50 -31.23 27.08
N ASP A 284 32.39 -30.94 28.39
CA ASP A 284 33.36 -31.34 29.42
C ASP A 284 33.47 -32.88 29.57
N ALA A 285 32.49 -33.63 29.04
CA ALA A 285 32.47 -35.09 28.97
C ALA A 285 32.85 -35.61 27.56
N ASP A 286 33.72 -34.88 26.85
CA ASP A 286 34.25 -35.17 25.50
C ASP A 286 33.21 -35.30 24.37
N ASN A 287 32.03 -34.69 24.52
CA ASN A 287 31.05 -34.61 23.43
C ASN A 287 31.36 -33.44 22.48
N MET A 288 32.03 -33.74 21.36
CA MET A 288 32.39 -32.75 20.32
C MET A 288 31.19 -31.99 19.73
N GLN A 289 30.02 -32.63 19.59
CA GLN A 289 28.82 -31.97 19.08
C GLN A 289 28.32 -30.93 20.08
N ALA A 290 28.34 -31.25 21.38
CA ALA A 290 27.94 -30.32 22.43
C ALA A 290 28.87 -29.10 22.53
N ALA A 291 30.18 -29.26 22.25
CA ALA A 291 31.11 -28.13 22.18
C ALA A 291 30.77 -27.17 21.03
N THR A 292 30.40 -27.71 19.86
CA THR A 292 29.96 -26.91 18.71
C THR A 292 28.64 -26.19 19.01
N ASP A 293 27.68 -26.89 19.61
CA ASP A 293 26.38 -26.32 19.98
C ASP A 293 26.51 -25.25 21.08
N LEU A 294 27.46 -25.41 22.02
CA LEU A 294 27.79 -24.40 23.03
C LEU A 294 28.26 -23.11 22.37
N MET A 295 29.26 -23.18 21.48
CA MET A 295 29.80 -22.00 20.81
C MET A 295 28.73 -21.22 20.04
N ARG A 296 27.87 -21.93 19.29
CA ARG A 296 26.73 -21.31 18.58
C ARG A 296 25.72 -20.66 19.51
N THR A 297 25.45 -21.32 20.66
CA THR A 297 24.51 -20.78 21.65
C THR A 297 25.06 -19.52 22.31
N GLU A 298 26.36 -19.49 22.64
CA GLU A 298 27.02 -18.32 23.22
C GLU A 298 27.05 -17.14 22.26
N ASP A 299 27.32 -17.38 20.98
CA ASP A 299 27.26 -16.35 19.94
C ASP A 299 25.84 -15.75 19.79
N ASP A 300 24.81 -16.60 19.78
CA ASP A 300 23.41 -16.13 19.74
C ASP A 300 23.05 -15.31 21.00
N ILE A 301 23.53 -15.70 22.18
CA ILE A 301 23.34 -14.91 23.42
C ILE A 301 23.98 -13.52 23.27
N MET A 302 25.22 -13.44 22.77
CA MET A 302 25.91 -12.15 22.58
C MET A 302 25.16 -11.26 21.59
N ASN A 303 24.77 -11.80 20.44
CA ASN A 303 24.02 -11.07 19.42
C ASN A 303 22.68 -10.53 19.96
N LYS A 304 21.95 -11.31 20.77
CA LYS A 304 20.71 -10.85 21.40
C LYS A 304 20.95 -9.77 22.47
N LYS A 305 22.05 -9.84 23.22
CA LYS A 305 22.42 -8.81 24.21
C LYS A 305 22.72 -7.47 23.52
N GLU A 306 23.46 -7.47 22.41
CA GLU A 306 23.69 -6.27 21.61
C GLU A 306 22.38 -5.74 21.00
N THR A 307 21.49 -6.63 20.54
CA THR A 307 20.16 -6.24 20.07
C THR A 307 19.35 -5.50 21.14
N ILE A 308 19.34 -6.02 22.38
CA ILE A 308 18.65 -5.37 23.51
C ILE A 308 19.25 -3.99 23.80
N LYS A 309 20.58 -3.86 23.76
CA LYS A 309 21.27 -2.59 23.99
C LYS A 309 20.88 -1.55 22.94
N ALA A 310 20.85 -1.93 21.66
CA ALA A 310 20.39 -1.08 20.57
C ALA A 310 18.93 -0.65 20.75
N LEU A 311 18.03 -1.60 21.06
CA LEU A 311 16.60 -1.31 21.29
C LEU A 311 16.38 -0.35 22.47
N LYS A 312 17.14 -0.48 23.57
CA LYS A 312 17.07 0.44 24.72
C LYS A 312 17.51 1.86 24.34
N ALA A 313 18.61 1.98 23.59
CA ALA A 313 19.09 3.28 23.12
C ALA A 313 18.04 3.93 22.20
N PHE A 314 17.50 3.17 21.25
CA PHE A 314 16.46 3.63 20.34
C PHE A 314 15.18 4.08 21.07
N PHE A 315 14.73 3.32 22.08
CA PHE A 315 13.58 3.69 22.91
C PHE A 315 13.76 5.04 23.61
N VAL A 316 14.97 5.31 24.12
CA VAL A 316 15.30 6.61 24.76
C VAL A 316 15.28 7.74 23.74
N THR A 317 15.81 7.52 22.53
CA THR A 317 15.75 8.51 21.44
C THR A 317 14.31 8.86 21.11
N MET A 318 13.45 7.86 20.87
CA MET A 318 12.05 8.09 20.52
C MET A 318 11.28 8.87 21.59
N LYS A 319 11.62 8.72 22.87
CA LYS A 319 10.95 9.47 23.96
C LYS A 319 11.35 10.93 24.07
N LYS A 320 12.46 11.35 23.46
CA LYS A 320 12.94 12.75 23.51
C LYS A 320 12.31 13.63 22.42
N ASP A 321 11.81 13.00 21.36
CA ASP A 321 11.14 13.64 20.21
C ASP A 321 9.61 13.67 20.39
#